data_AF-A0A9P6MC07-F1
#
_entry.id   AF-A0A9P6MC07-F1
#
_cell.length_a   1.000
_cell.length_b   1.000
_cell.length_c   1.000
_cell.angle_alpha   90.00
_cell.angle_beta   90.00
_cell.angle_gamma   90.00
#
_symmetry.space_group_name_H-M   'P 1'
#
loop_
_entity.id
_entity.type
_entity.pdbx_description
1 polymer ?
#
loop_
_entity_poly.entity_id
_entity_poly.type
_entity_poly.pdbx_seq_one_letter_code
_entity_poly.pdbx_strand_id
1 'polypeptide(L)'
;RIVFKNYSARYREGLDLVIKDISFTVEPTESVGIVGRTGAGKSSLTLALFRIIEAADSYWARASDPSNAQDHLLDGPMALYSDTHGTGGSIEIDGVDISTIGLKDLRQHLAIIPQDPTLFAGTVRDNLDPFEEHSDKDLWEALERAHLKAHISSLAGGLSFEVAQNGENFSV
;
A
#
# COMPACT_ATOMS: atom_id res chain seq x y z
N ARG A 1 4.97 -8.75 13.51
CA ARG A 1 4.18 -8.06 14.56
C ARG A 1 3.97 -6.63 14.14
N ILE A 2 2.73 -6.14 14.12
CA ILE A 2 2.38 -4.77 13.70
C ILE A 2 1.87 -4.01 14.92
N VAL A 3 2.35 -2.79 15.16
CA VAL A 3 1.95 -1.97 16.31
C VAL A 3 1.59 -0.57 15.83
N PHE A 4 0.36 -0.13 16.11
CA PHE A 4 -0.05 1.27 15.98
C PHE A 4 0.04 1.92 17.37
N LYS A 5 0.71 3.07 17.47
CA LYS A 5 0.87 3.83 18.72
C LYS A 5 0.35 5.24 18.54
N ASN A 6 -0.78 5.56 19.19
CA ASN A 6 -1.42 6.87 19.15
C ASN A 6 -1.56 7.44 17.73
N TYR A 7 -1.81 6.57 16.76
CA TYR A 7 -1.67 6.90 15.36
C TYR A 7 -2.85 7.75 14.87
N SER A 8 -2.53 8.84 14.17
CA SER A 8 -3.48 9.75 13.56
C SER A 8 -3.03 10.10 12.15
N ALA A 9 -3.97 10.21 11.22
CA ALA A 9 -3.66 10.54 9.82
C ALA A 9 -4.78 11.36 9.18
N ARG A 10 -4.41 12.16 8.18
CA ARG A 10 -5.31 12.94 7.32
C ARG A 10 -4.86 12.78 5.86
N TYR A 11 -5.77 13.02 4.92
CA TYR A 11 -5.44 12.92 3.51
C TYR A 11 -4.58 14.07 2.99
N ARG A 12 -4.75 15.27 3.55
CA ARG A 12 -4.01 16.50 3.21
C ARG A 12 -3.94 17.39 4.44
N GLU A 13 -2.94 18.27 4.47
CA GLU A 13 -2.86 19.29 5.51
C GLU A 13 -4.08 20.20 5.49
N GLY A 14 -4.46 20.69 6.67
CA GLY A 14 -5.66 21.51 6.86
C GLY A 14 -7.00 20.76 6.78
N LEU A 15 -7.04 19.49 6.39
CA LEU A 15 -8.24 18.65 6.47
C LEU A 15 -8.37 17.97 7.84
N ASP A 16 -9.60 17.56 8.16
CA ASP A 16 -9.87 16.77 9.35
C ASP A 16 -9.13 15.43 9.33
N LEU A 17 -8.71 14.99 10.51
CA LEU A 17 -8.15 13.66 10.72
C LEU A 17 -9.19 12.59 10.34
N VAL A 18 -8.78 11.66 9.47
CA VAL A 18 -9.59 10.49 9.10
C VAL A 18 -9.33 9.31 10.04
N ILE A 19 -8.12 9.22 10.59
CA ILE A 19 -7.76 8.32 11.68
C ILE A 19 -7.36 9.18 12.88
N LYS A 20 -7.90 8.87 14.06
CA LYS A 20 -7.73 9.67 15.27
C LYS A 20 -7.32 8.77 16.43
N ASP A 21 -6.08 8.96 16.90
CA ASP A 21 -5.52 8.38 18.12
C ASP A 21 -5.79 6.87 18.30
N ILE A 22 -5.46 6.08 17.27
CA ILE A 22 -5.65 4.63 17.34
C ILE A 22 -4.41 3.95 17.90
N SER A 23 -4.61 3.01 18.82
CA SER A 23 -3.55 2.19 19.39
C SER A 23 -3.99 0.72 19.44
N PHE A 24 -3.25 -0.15 18.75
CA PHE A 24 -3.50 -1.60 18.78
C PHE A 24 -2.25 -2.36 18.32
N THR A 25 -2.26 -3.67 18.54
CA THR A 25 -1.19 -4.57 18.12
C THR A 25 -1.80 -5.76 17.41
N VAL A 26 -1.14 -6.20 16.34
CA VAL A 26 -1.43 -7.43 15.61
C VAL A 26 -0.21 -8.33 15.71
N GLU A 27 -0.41 -9.51 16.28
CA GLU A 27 0.67 -10.47 16.47
C GLU A 27 0.99 -11.22 15.16
N PRO A 28 2.21 -11.79 15.02
CA PRO A 28 2.55 -12.59 13.84
C PRO A 28 1.53 -13.70 13.61
N THR A 29 1.15 -13.94 12.36
CA THR A 29 0.15 -14.94 11.93
C THR A 29 -1.29 -14.70 12.39
N GLU A 30 -1.57 -13.57 13.03
CA GLU A 30 -2.92 -13.21 13.45
C GLU A 30 -3.78 -12.71 12.26
N SER A 31 -4.98 -13.27 12.12
CA SER A 31 -5.98 -12.82 11.16
C SER A 31 -6.93 -11.82 11.83
N VAL A 32 -6.91 -10.57 11.37
CA VAL A 32 -7.71 -9.47 11.96
C VAL A 32 -8.76 -8.98 10.97
N GLY A 33 -10.01 -8.85 11.43
CA GLY A 33 -11.10 -8.23 10.68
C GLY A 33 -11.37 -6.80 11.12
N ILE A 34 -11.41 -5.85 10.18
CA ILE A 34 -11.76 -4.44 10.44
C ILE A 34 -13.19 -4.17 9.97
N VAL A 35 -14.09 -3.83 10.90
CA VAL A 35 -15.52 -3.60 10.62
C VAL A 35 -15.95 -2.19 10.99
N GLY A 36 -16.95 -1.66 10.30
CA GLY A 36 -17.50 -0.33 10.56
C GLY A 36 -18.28 0.23 9.37
N ARG A 37 -19.08 1.28 9.63
CA ARG A 37 -19.89 1.96 8.60
C ARG A 37 -19.02 2.53 7.45
N THR A 38 -19.65 2.84 6.33
CA THR A 38 -19.01 3.60 5.24
C THR A 38 -18.49 4.93 5.78
N GLY A 39 -17.28 5.32 5.37
CA GLY A 39 -16.61 6.53 5.85
C GLY A 39 -15.91 6.41 7.21
N ALA A 40 -15.97 5.25 7.89
CA ALA A 40 -15.35 5.07 9.20
C ALA A 40 -13.80 4.97 9.20
N GLY A 41 -13.13 5.16 8.06
CA GLY A 41 -11.67 5.13 7.97
C GLY A 41 -11.05 3.74 7.77
N LYS A 42 -11.84 2.70 7.45
CA LYS A 42 -11.33 1.33 7.22
C LYS A 42 -10.25 1.28 6.13
N SER A 43 -10.55 1.79 4.94
CA SER A 43 -9.58 1.86 3.85
C SER A 43 -8.41 2.77 4.19
N SER A 44 -8.67 3.89 4.90
CA SER A 44 -7.61 4.79 5.36
C SER A 44 -6.59 4.09 6.26
N LEU A 45 -7.02 3.13 7.08
CA LEU A 45 -6.12 2.36 7.94
C LEU A 45 -5.14 1.52 7.11
N THR A 46 -5.63 0.88 6.05
CA THR A 46 -4.77 0.15 5.12
C THR A 46 -3.83 1.09 4.37
N LEU A 47 -4.32 2.26 3.91
CA LEU A 47 -3.49 3.26 3.25
C LEU A 47 -2.37 3.80 4.15
N ALA A 48 -2.63 3.94 5.46
CA ALA A 48 -1.63 4.34 6.45
C ALA A 48 -0.54 3.29 6.62
N LEU A 49 -0.91 2.01 6.70
CA LEU A 49 0.06 0.90 6.83
C LEU A 49 1.01 0.83 5.60
N PHE A 50 0.50 1.12 4.41
CA PHE A 50 1.30 1.18 3.17
C PHE A 50 2.05 2.50 2.97
N ARG A 51 1.92 3.44 3.92
CA ARG A 51 2.41 4.82 3.82
C ARG A 51 2.03 5.48 2.51
N ILE A 52 0.77 5.30 2.09
CA ILE A 52 0.16 6.09 1.02
C ILE A 52 -0.38 7.40 1.61
N ILE A 53 -0.89 7.35 2.85
CA ILE A 53 -1.10 8.52 3.70
C ILE A 53 -0.10 8.44 4.85
N GLU A 54 0.56 9.55 5.15
CA GLU A 54 1.56 9.64 6.22
C GLU A 54 0.91 10.04 7.55
N ALA A 55 1.62 9.80 8.66
CA ALA A 55 1.19 10.21 9.98
C ALA A 55 0.95 11.73 10.00
N ALA A 56 -0.13 12.17 10.63
CA ALA A 56 -0.48 13.58 10.74
C ALA A 56 0.67 14.36 11.40
N ASP A 57 0.91 15.59 10.92
CA ASP A 57 1.92 16.49 11.48
C ASP A 57 3.36 15.94 11.41
N SER A 58 3.59 14.87 10.64
CA SER A 58 4.94 14.35 10.34
C SER A 58 5.62 15.17 9.26
N TYR A 59 6.95 15.11 9.21
CA TYR A 59 7.73 15.69 8.11
C TYR A 59 7.21 15.21 6.74
N TRP A 60 6.96 13.90 6.59
CA TRP A 60 6.49 13.32 5.32
C TRP A 60 5.07 13.78 4.94
N ALA A 61 4.19 14.02 5.92
CA ALA A 61 2.88 14.63 5.65
C ALA A 61 3.00 16.07 5.14
N ARG A 62 3.90 16.88 5.72
CA ARG A 62 4.15 18.25 5.26
C ARG A 62 4.81 18.30 3.88
N ALA A 63 5.80 17.43 3.66
CA ALA A 63 6.57 17.36 2.42
C ALA A 63 5.79 16.80 1.22
N SER A 64 4.69 16.08 1.48
CA SER A 64 3.79 15.60 0.44
C SER A 64 2.73 16.64 0.04
N ASP A 65 2.62 17.76 0.75
CA ASP A 65 1.72 18.85 0.38
C ASP A 65 2.37 19.77 -0.68
N PRO A 66 1.77 19.88 -1.89
CA PRO A 66 2.29 20.75 -2.94
C PRO A 66 2.39 22.23 -2.54
N SER A 67 1.56 22.69 -1.59
CA SER A 67 1.58 24.07 -1.10
C SER A 67 2.79 24.40 -0.23
N ASN A 68 3.46 23.39 0.34
CA ASN A 68 4.62 23.54 1.22
C ASN A 68 5.96 23.43 0.46
N ALA A 69 5.95 23.23 -0.86
CA ALA A 69 7.14 22.97 -1.68
C ALA A 69 8.24 24.05 -1.58
N GLN A 70 7.92 25.27 -1.12
CA GLN A 70 8.87 26.37 -1.00
C GLN A 70 9.66 26.40 0.31
N ASP A 71 9.19 25.77 1.40
CA ASP A 71 9.88 25.77 2.70
C ASP A 71 11.02 24.74 2.79
N HIS A 72 11.05 23.74 1.91
CA HIS A 72 11.98 22.60 1.98
C HIS A 72 13.44 22.89 1.61
N LEU A 73 13.79 24.12 1.22
CA LEU A 73 15.16 24.48 0.82
C LEU A 73 16.03 24.99 1.98
N LEU A 74 15.47 25.20 3.18
CA LEU A 74 16.20 25.77 4.32
C LEU A 74 16.72 24.72 5.31
N ASP A 75 16.16 23.51 5.30
CA ASP A 75 16.54 22.44 6.21
C ASP A 75 17.54 21.50 5.52
N GLY A 76 18.82 21.67 5.86
CA GLY A 76 19.90 20.82 5.36
C GLY A 76 19.72 19.32 5.69
N PRO A 77 20.53 18.43 5.08
CA PRO A 77 20.35 16.98 5.12
C PRO A 77 20.42 16.34 6.52
N MET A 78 20.83 17.09 7.55
CA MET A 78 20.88 16.65 8.95
C MET A 78 19.56 16.82 9.72
N ALA A 79 18.61 17.63 9.24
CA ALA A 79 17.28 17.77 9.86
C ALA A 79 16.33 16.60 9.50
N LEU A 80 16.68 15.82 8.47
CA LEU A 80 15.88 14.72 7.91
C LEU A 80 15.72 13.50 8.84
N TYR A 81 16.53 13.39 9.89
CA TYR A 81 16.53 12.23 10.79
C TYR A 81 16.04 12.53 12.22
N SER A 82 15.99 13.79 12.64
CA SER A 82 15.59 14.14 14.02
C SER A 82 14.12 14.49 14.18
N ASP A 83 13.44 14.93 13.11
CA ASP A 83 12.07 15.46 13.18
C ASP A 83 11.03 14.59 12.43
N THR A 84 11.27 13.28 12.38
CA THR A 84 10.26 12.30 11.90
C THR A 84 9.10 12.11 12.89
N HIS A 85 9.26 12.56 14.13
CA HIS A 85 8.30 12.36 15.22
C HIS A 85 7.21 13.43 15.19
N GLY A 86 6.40 13.44 14.13
CA GLY A 86 5.15 14.17 14.13
C GLY A 86 4.24 13.72 15.29
N THR A 87 3.34 14.60 15.72
CA THR A 87 2.37 14.28 16.79
C THR A 87 1.35 13.21 16.39
N GLY A 88 1.30 12.82 15.12
CA GLY A 88 0.41 11.79 14.59
C GLY A 88 0.76 10.35 14.97
N GLY A 89 1.68 10.11 15.92
CA GLY A 89 2.04 8.78 16.39
C GLY A 89 2.88 7.98 15.39
N SER A 90 2.99 6.67 15.61
CA SER A 90 3.84 5.79 14.78
C SER A 90 3.21 4.43 14.50
N ILE A 91 3.70 3.80 13.44
CA ILE A 91 3.43 2.41 13.09
C ILE A 91 4.77 1.66 13.10
N GLU A 92 4.83 0.53 13.79
CA GLU A 92 5.99 -0.33 13.83
C GLU A 92 5.67 -1.70 13.23
N ILE A 93 6.60 -2.23 12.45
CA ILE A 93 6.59 -3.62 11.98
C ILE A 93 7.85 -4.29 12.55
N ASP A 94 7.65 -5.35 13.32
CA ASP A 94 8.71 -6.10 14.00
C ASP A 94 9.63 -5.23 14.88
N GLY A 95 9.04 -4.20 15.48
CA GLY A 95 9.73 -3.24 16.36
C GLY A 95 10.49 -2.13 15.63
N VAL A 96 10.41 -2.07 14.29
CA VAL A 96 10.99 -1.01 13.47
C VAL A 96 9.90 -0.04 13.05
N ASP A 97 10.08 1.25 13.32
CA ASP A 97 9.19 2.31 12.84
C ASP A 97 9.25 2.40 11.31
N ILE A 98 8.11 2.21 10.65
CA ILE A 98 8.02 2.16 9.19
C ILE A 98 8.32 3.52 8.52
N SER A 99 8.25 4.63 9.26
CA SER A 99 8.60 5.97 8.77
C SER A 99 10.09 6.11 8.42
N THR A 100 10.93 5.24 9.01
CA THR A 100 12.39 5.19 8.81
C THR A 100 12.82 4.31 7.63
N ILE A 101 11.88 3.53 7.08
CA ILE A 101 12.14 2.58 5.98
C ILE A 101 11.79 3.24 4.65
N GLY A 102 12.58 2.99 3.60
CA GLY A 102 12.25 3.43 2.25
C GLY A 102 10.94 2.81 1.75
N LEU A 103 10.11 3.58 1.05
CA LEU A 103 8.78 3.12 0.60
C LEU A 103 8.86 1.88 -0.31
N LYS A 104 9.89 1.77 -1.15
CA LYS A 104 10.13 0.57 -1.97
C LYS A 104 10.37 -0.66 -1.08
N ASP A 105 11.23 -0.51 -0.08
CA ASP A 105 11.62 -1.61 0.81
C ASP A 105 10.49 -2.06 1.74
N LEU A 106 9.65 -1.12 2.18
CA LEU A 106 8.45 -1.41 2.96
C LEU A 106 7.41 -2.15 2.10
N ARG A 107 7.11 -1.63 0.92
CA ARG A 107 5.99 -2.12 0.09
C ARG A 107 6.29 -3.43 -0.62
N GLN A 108 7.54 -3.80 -0.88
CA GLN A 108 7.87 -5.12 -1.43
C GLN A 108 7.56 -6.28 -0.47
N HIS A 109 7.40 -6.00 0.83
CA HIS A 109 7.10 -7.00 1.86
C HIS A 109 5.63 -6.99 2.30
N LEU A 110 4.77 -6.17 1.67
CA LEU A 110 3.36 -6.04 1.99
C LEU A 110 2.52 -6.23 0.72
N ALA A 111 1.45 -7.02 0.80
CA ALA A 111 0.51 -7.21 -0.30
C ALA A 111 -0.85 -6.59 0.03
N ILE A 112 -1.48 -5.95 -0.96
CA ILE A 112 -2.83 -5.40 -0.88
C ILE A 112 -3.63 -5.82 -2.10
N ILE A 113 -4.90 -6.17 -1.89
CA ILE A 113 -5.87 -6.33 -2.97
C ILE A 113 -6.73 -5.05 -2.99
N PRO A 114 -6.68 -4.24 -4.06
CA PRO A 114 -7.46 -3.01 -4.14
C PRO A 114 -8.97 -3.33 -4.21
N GLN A 115 -9.80 -2.37 -3.80
CA GLN A 115 -11.27 -2.50 -3.89
C GLN A 115 -11.74 -2.57 -5.35
N ASP A 116 -11.16 -1.73 -6.21
CA ASP A 116 -11.42 -1.72 -7.64
C ASP A 116 -10.26 -2.44 -8.35
N PRO A 117 -10.48 -3.65 -8.92
CA PRO A 117 -9.44 -4.35 -9.65
C PRO A 117 -9.10 -3.57 -10.93
N THR A 118 -7.82 -3.31 -11.14
CA THR A 118 -7.32 -2.65 -12.36
C THR A 118 -6.36 -3.59 -13.07
N LEU A 119 -6.57 -3.79 -14.36
CA LEU A 119 -5.63 -4.48 -15.25
C LEU A 119 -5.04 -3.48 -16.25
N PHE A 120 -3.77 -3.66 -16.55
CA PHE A 120 -3.02 -2.87 -17.53
C PHE A 120 -3.07 -3.55 -18.90
N ALA A 121 -3.03 -2.75 -19.95
CA ALA A 121 -2.88 -3.26 -21.30
C ALA A 121 -1.49 -3.93 -21.45
N GLY A 122 -1.47 -5.12 -22.06
CA GLY A 122 -0.29 -5.99 -22.14
C GLY A 122 -0.72 -7.44 -22.03
N THR A 123 0.19 -8.36 -21.71
CA THR A 123 -0.16 -9.77 -21.56
C THR A 123 -0.66 -10.11 -20.15
N VAL A 124 -1.28 -11.28 -19.99
CA VAL A 124 -1.59 -11.84 -18.67
C VAL A 124 -0.30 -11.98 -17.84
N ARG A 125 0.81 -12.36 -18.48
CA ARG A 125 2.13 -12.42 -17.84
C ARG A 125 2.56 -11.06 -17.29
N ASP A 126 2.48 -10.00 -18.10
CA ASP A 126 2.91 -8.65 -17.71
C ASP A 126 2.11 -8.10 -16.51
N ASN A 127 0.82 -8.47 -16.42
CA ASN A 127 -0.02 -8.09 -15.29
C ASN A 127 0.28 -8.89 -14.01
N LEU A 128 0.76 -10.13 -14.14
CA LEU A 128 1.13 -10.98 -12.99
C LEU A 128 2.54 -10.70 -12.49
N ASP A 129 3.48 -10.42 -13.40
CA ASP A 129 4.89 -10.24 -13.12
C ASP A 129 5.51 -9.18 -14.05
N PRO A 130 5.24 -7.88 -13.79
CA PRO A 130 5.70 -6.78 -14.64
C PRO A 130 7.23 -6.57 -14.62
N PHE A 131 7.95 -7.22 -13.69
CA PHE A 131 9.40 -7.10 -13.56
C PHE A 131 10.15 -8.36 -13.99
N GLU A 132 9.44 -9.37 -14.48
CA GLU A 132 9.99 -10.66 -14.93
C GLU A 132 10.85 -11.36 -13.85
N GLU A 133 10.42 -11.28 -12.58
CA GLU A 133 11.14 -11.86 -11.45
C GLU A 133 10.79 -13.34 -11.21
N HIS A 134 9.76 -13.85 -11.89
CA HIS A 134 9.20 -15.18 -11.67
C HIS A 134 9.11 -16.04 -12.95
N SER A 135 9.24 -17.35 -12.77
CA SER A 135 9.11 -18.31 -13.88
C SER A 135 7.65 -18.57 -14.22
N ASP A 136 7.35 -18.97 -15.45
CA ASP A 136 5.99 -19.36 -15.87
C ASP A 136 5.38 -20.41 -14.95
N LYS A 137 6.21 -21.31 -14.43
CA LYS A 137 5.78 -22.34 -13.48
C LYS A 137 5.22 -21.69 -12.21
N ASP A 138 5.92 -20.71 -11.66
CA ASP A 138 5.48 -20.00 -10.46
C ASP A 138 4.17 -19.24 -10.72
N LEU A 139 4.06 -18.60 -11.89
CA LEU A 139 2.84 -17.90 -12.30
C LEU A 139 1.65 -18.86 -12.45
N TRP A 140 1.85 -20.03 -13.05
CA TRP A 140 0.80 -21.04 -13.16
C TRP A 140 0.40 -21.64 -11.82
N GLU A 141 1.32 -21.78 -10.87
CA GLU A 141 1.02 -22.18 -9.50
C GLU A 141 0.21 -21.10 -8.76
N ALA A 142 0.53 -19.81 -8.97
CA ALA A 142 -0.27 -18.70 -8.43
C ALA A 142 -1.69 -18.68 -9.01
N LEU A 143 -1.82 -18.85 -10.34
CA LEU A 143 -3.11 -18.95 -11.01
C LEU A 143 -3.93 -20.16 -10.57
N GLU A 144 -3.29 -21.28 -10.22
CA GLU A 144 -3.97 -22.45 -9.63
C GLU A 144 -4.57 -22.09 -8.26
N ARG A 145 -3.77 -21.46 -7.39
CA ARG A 145 -4.21 -21.04 -6.05
C ARG A 145 -5.32 -19.98 -6.09
N ALA A 146 -5.32 -19.14 -7.13
CA ALA A 146 -6.37 -18.17 -7.39
C ALA A 146 -7.58 -18.74 -8.15
N HIS A 147 -7.59 -20.04 -8.46
CA HIS A 147 -8.63 -20.73 -9.24
C HIS A 147 -8.85 -20.18 -10.67
N LEU A 148 -7.82 -19.55 -11.25
CA LEU A 148 -7.86 -18.96 -12.60
C LEU A 148 -7.13 -19.80 -13.65
N LYS A 149 -6.34 -20.82 -13.26
CA LYS A 149 -5.53 -21.61 -14.20
C LYS A 149 -6.34 -22.17 -15.36
N ALA A 150 -7.49 -22.79 -15.10
CA ALA A 150 -8.32 -23.40 -16.14
C ALA A 150 -8.85 -22.36 -17.13
N HIS A 151 -9.24 -21.18 -16.65
CA HIS A 151 -9.71 -20.09 -17.48
C HIS A 151 -8.58 -19.52 -18.35
N ILE A 152 -7.43 -19.19 -17.77
CA ILE A 152 -6.30 -18.65 -18.53
C ILE A 152 -5.76 -19.68 -19.54
N SER A 153 -5.76 -20.98 -19.18
CA SER A 153 -5.32 -22.05 -20.10
C SER A 153 -6.24 -22.23 -21.32
N SER A 154 -7.51 -21.82 -21.24
CA SER A 154 -8.43 -21.92 -22.37
C SER A 154 -8.33 -20.74 -23.34
N LEU A 155 -7.70 -19.64 -22.91
CA LEU A 155 -7.42 -18.48 -23.76
C LEU A 155 -6.29 -18.80 -24.75
N ALA A 156 -6.46 -18.37 -26.00
CA ALA A 156 -5.42 -18.52 -27.01
C ALA A 156 -4.16 -17.73 -26.58
N GLY A 157 -3.06 -18.44 -26.33
CA GLY A 157 -1.80 -17.85 -25.87
C GLY A 157 -1.54 -17.96 -24.36
N GLY A 158 -2.53 -18.36 -23.56
CA GLY A 158 -2.36 -18.56 -22.11
C GLY A 158 -1.82 -17.31 -21.41
N LEU A 159 -0.60 -17.40 -20.86
CA LEU A 159 0.08 -16.24 -20.24
C LEU A 159 0.37 -15.11 -21.24
N SER A 160 0.52 -15.40 -22.53
CA SER A 160 0.71 -14.41 -23.59
C SER A 160 -0.61 -13.87 -24.15
N PHE A 161 -1.76 -14.19 -23.55
CA PHE A 161 -3.03 -13.60 -23.97
C PHE A 161 -3.02 -12.09 -23.72
N GLU A 162 -3.44 -11.31 -24.72
CA GLU A 162 -3.51 -9.85 -24.66
C GLU A 162 -4.69 -9.40 -23.79
N VAL A 163 -4.38 -8.67 -22.73
CA VAL A 163 -5.31 -8.01 -21.83
C VAL A 163 -5.59 -6.61 -22.38
N ALA A 164 -6.87 -6.30 -22.61
CA ALA A 164 -7.29 -4.96 -23.01
C ALA A 164 -7.13 -4.00 -21.82
N GLN A 165 -7.07 -2.69 -22.12
CA GLN A 165 -7.00 -1.67 -21.07
C GLN A 165 -8.17 -1.84 -20.08
N ASN A 166 -7.90 -1.70 -18.77
CA ASN A 166 -8.85 -1.93 -17.69
C ASN A 166 -9.48 -3.34 -17.67
N GLY A 167 -8.93 -4.29 -18.43
CA GLY A 167 -9.46 -5.65 -18.49
C GLY A 167 -10.81 -5.77 -19.18
N GLU A 168 -11.14 -4.88 -20.14
CA GLU A 168 -12.44 -4.89 -20.84
C GLU A 168 -12.80 -6.24 -21.51
N ASN A 169 -11.80 -7.07 -21.80
CA ASN A 169 -11.97 -8.40 -22.39
C ASN A 169 -12.06 -9.53 -21.35
N PHE A 170 -12.04 -9.22 -20.05
CA PHE A 170 -12.41 -10.13 -18.97
C PHE A 170 -13.80 -9.77 -18.45
N SER A 171 -14.56 -10.81 -18.12
CA SER A 171 -15.85 -10.64 -17.44
C SER A 171 -15.64 -10.03 -16.06
N VAL A 172 -16.51 -9.08 -15.69
CA VAL A 172 -16.63 -8.56 -14.32
C VAL A 172 -17.35 -9.58 -13.43
#